data_AF-A0A2E2XH10-F1
#
_entry.id   AF-A0A2E2XH10-F1
#
_cell.length_a   1.000
_cell.length_b   1.000
_cell.length_c   1.000
_cell.angle_alpha   90.00
_cell.angle_beta   90.00
_cell.angle_gamma   90.00
#
_symmetry.space_group_name_H-M   'P 1'
#
loop_
_entity.id
_entity.type
_entity.pdbx_description
1 polymer ?
#
loop_
_entity_poly.entity_id
_entity_poly.type
_entity_poly.pdbx_seq_one_letter_code
_entity_poly.pdbx_strand_id
1 'polypeptide(L)'
;MKSAWILLFLFLSGYSFSIENQVESKYIENYIRQMEPILIERFSQNMPGKQESEITQEVNLLIGKMAKCQFDSVSHYPEGYWEKAIVPISKGIDIYTSNQAFEDMLTKDLESGVLTENQMINMVHKAQEKIRQCLQG
;
A
#
# COMPACT_ATOMS: atom_id res chain seq x y z
N MET A 1 16.95 26.71 49.17
CA MET A 1 17.04 27.33 47.84
C MET A 1 17.88 26.45 46.94
N LYS A 2 17.31 26.03 45.79
CA LYS A 2 17.98 25.57 44.55
C LYS A 2 18.78 24.25 44.70
N SER A 3 18.63 23.19 43.91
CA SER A 3 18.26 23.01 42.50
C SER A 3 17.84 21.53 42.35
N ALA A 4 16.64 21.19 41.87
CA ALA A 4 16.28 21.08 40.45
C ALA A 4 17.24 20.20 39.64
N TRP A 5 16.85 18.92 39.47
CA TRP A 5 16.83 18.13 38.23
C TRP A 5 17.88 18.45 37.17
N ILE A 6 18.72 17.47 36.81
CA ILE A 6 19.18 17.18 35.44
C ILE A 6 19.86 15.81 35.45
N LEU A 7 19.25 14.84 34.76
CA LEU A 7 19.87 13.82 33.90
C LEU A 7 18.81 12.76 33.55
N LEU A 8 17.78 13.22 32.84
CA LEU A 8 16.84 12.35 32.15
C LEU A 8 16.88 12.69 30.67
N PHE A 9 17.98 12.35 30.00
CA PHE A 9 18.05 12.25 28.56
C PHE A 9 19.21 11.32 28.22
N LEU A 10 18.91 10.23 27.52
CA LEU A 10 19.64 9.70 26.37
C LEU A 10 19.20 8.25 26.09
N PHE A 11 17.95 8.07 25.64
CA PHE A 11 17.55 6.89 24.87
C PHE A 11 16.37 7.27 23.96
N LEU A 12 16.64 8.07 22.93
CA LEU A 12 15.72 8.29 21.81
C LEU A 12 16.52 8.36 20.51
N SER A 13 17.20 7.27 20.15
CA SER A 13 17.76 7.10 18.82
C SER A 13 17.53 5.66 18.38
N GLY A 14 16.34 5.40 17.83
CA GLY A 14 15.96 4.08 17.32
C GLY A 14 14.56 3.97 16.70
N TYR A 15 13.68 4.96 16.83
CA TYR A 15 12.26 4.79 16.46
C TYR A 15 11.92 4.98 14.98
N SER A 16 12.85 5.42 14.13
CA SER A 16 12.53 5.64 12.71
C SER A 16 12.23 4.32 11.96
N PHE A 17 12.83 3.20 12.37
CA PHE A 17 12.59 1.89 11.73
C PHE A 17 11.29 1.20 12.18
N SER A 18 10.66 1.63 13.27
CA SER A 18 9.46 0.98 13.79
C SER A 18 8.16 1.49 13.15
N ILE A 19 8.15 2.73 12.66
CA ILE A 19 6.95 3.37 12.11
C ILE A 19 6.70 2.88 10.68
N GLU A 20 7.74 2.78 9.85
CA GLU A 20 7.63 2.34 8.46
C GLU A 20 7.16 0.87 8.36
N ASN A 21 7.73 0.00 9.19
CA ASN A 21 7.28 -1.39 9.34
C ASN A 21 5.82 -1.50 9.80
N GLN A 22 5.33 -0.54 10.60
CA GLN A 22 3.95 -0.52 11.05
C GLN A 22 2.99 -0.09 9.92
N VAL A 23 3.38 0.89 9.09
CA VAL A 23 2.58 1.31 7.94
C VAL A 23 2.47 0.20 6.91
N GLU A 24 3.57 -0.47 6.59
CA GLU A 24 3.56 -1.62 5.68
C GLU A 24 2.66 -2.75 6.18
N SER A 25 2.89 -3.21 7.42
CA SER A 25 2.12 -4.32 7.99
C SER A 25 0.62 -4.00 8.01
N LYS A 26 0.25 -2.77 8.41
CA LYS A 26 -1.14 -2.33 8.44
C LYS A 26 -1.75 -2.13 7.05
N TYR A 27 -0.96 -1.70 6.06
CA TYR A 27 -1.39 -1.65 4.68
C TYR A 27 -1.74 -3.05 4.18
N ILE A 28 -0.82 -4.02 4.36
CA ILE A 28 -1.00 -5.40 3.91
C ILE A 28 -2.21 -6.04 4.58
N GLU A 29 -2.34 -5.91 5.91
CA GLU A 29 -3.47 -6.43 6.68
C GLU A 29 -4.81 -5.90 6.14
N ASN A 30 -4.92 -4.58 5.97
CA ASN A 30 -6.15 -3.96 5.48
C ASN A 30 -6.41 -4.26 4.01
N TYR A 31 -5.36 -4.40 3.20
CA TYR A 31 -5.50 -4.76 1.80
C TYR A 31 -6.08 -6.17 1.66
N ILE A 32 -5.50 -7.14 2.36
CA ILE A 32 -5.97 -8.53 2.36
C ILE A 32 -7.43 -8.58 2.81
N ARG A 33 -7.75 -7.96 3.97
CA ARG A 33 -9.10 -7.94 4.54
C ARG A 33 -10.16 -7.45 3.56
N GLN A 34 -9.83 -6.45 2.74
CA GLN A 34 -10.79 -5.87 1.80
C GLN A 34 -10.87 -6.64 0.48
N MET A 35 -9.74 -7.17 0.00
CA MET A 35 -9.68 -7.81 -1.32
C MET A 35 -10.00 -9.31 -1.28
N GLU A 36 -9.81 -10.00 -0.15
CA GLU A 36 -10.04 -11.44 -0.01
C GLU A 36 -11.46 -11.87 -0.42
N PRO A 37 -12.55 -11.31 0.14
CA PRO A 37 -13.90 -11.74 -0.23
C PRO A 37 -14.20 -11.51 -1.72
N ILE A 38 -13.68 -10.41 -2.29
CA ILE A 38 -13.85 -10.06 -3.71
C ILE A 38 -13.14 -11.09 -4.61
N LEU A 39 -11.93 -11.50 -4.24
CA LEU A 39 -11.15 -12.47 -4.99
C LEU A 39 -11.73 -13.89 -4.86
N ILE A 40 -12.17 -14.29 -3.66
CA ILE A 40 -12.84 -15.59 -3.46
C ILE A 40 -14.11 -15.69 -4.31
N GLU A 41 -14.95 -14.66 -4.29
CA GLU A 41 -16.18 -14.62 -5.10
C GLU A 41 -15.83 -14.75 -6.59
N ARG A 42 -14.87 -13.95 -7.07
CA ARG A 42 -14.44 -13.97 -8.47
C ARG A 42 -13.85 -15.32 -8.88
N PHE A 43 -13.02 -15.94 -8.05
CA PHE A 43 -12.42 -17.24 -8.38
C PHE A 43 -13.46 -18.36 -8.37
N SER A 44 -14.40 -18.33 -7.43
CA SER A 44 -15.51 -19.28 -7.33
C SER A 44 -16.40 -19.25 -8.58
N GLN A 45 -16.65 -18.06 -9.14
CA GLN A 45 -17.41 -17.91 -10.38
C GLN A 45 -16.65 -18.43 -11.62
N ASN A 46 -15.32 -18.40 -11.60
CA ASN A 46 -14.47 -18.70 -12.77
C ASN A 46 -13.82 -20.10 -12.74
N MET A 47 -13.95 -20.84 -11.64
CA MET A 47 -13.38 -22.18 -11.48
C MET A 47 -14.45 -23.21 -11.08
N PRO A 48 -15.44 -23.47 -11.95
CA PRO A 48 -16.48 -24.45 -11.65
C PRO A 48 -15.84 -25.83 -11.47
N GLY A 49 -15.89 -26.38 -10.25
CA GLY A 49 -15.33 -27.69 -9.91
C GLY A 49 -14.20 -27.66 -8.89
N LYS A 50 -13.64 -26.50 -8.53
CA LYS A 50 -12.76 -26.39 -7.35
C LYS A 50 -13.58 -26.29 -6.07
N GLN A 51 -13.08 -26.88 -4.99
CA GLN A 51 -13.67 -26.71 -3.67
C GLN A 51 -13.40 -25.31 -3.14
N GLU A 52 -14.32 -24.78 -2.34
CA GLU A 52 -14.21 -23.46 -1.71
C GLU A 52 -12.93 -23.33 -0.86
N SER A 53 -12.53 -24.40 -0.17
CA SER A 53 -11.29 -24.44 0.62
C SER A 53 -10.03 -24.31 -0.24
N GLU A 54 -10.01 -24.95 -1.42
CA GLU A 54 -8.91 -24.86 -2.38
C GLU A 54 -8.80 -23.44 -2.96
N ILE A 55 -9.94 -22.85 -3.32
CA ILE A 55 -10.02 -21.45 -3.78
C ILE A 55 -9.51 -20.50 -2.71
N THR A 56 -9.99 -20.66 -1.47
CA THR A 56 -9.59 -19.82 -0.34
C THR A 56 -8.08 -19.89 -0.10
N GLN A 57 -7.50 -21.09 -0.13
CA GLN A 57 -6.06 -21.28 0.04
C GLN A 57 -5.25 -20.60 -1.07
N GLU A 58 -5.65 -20.76 -2.33
CA GLU A 58 -4.98 -20.13 -3.48
C GLU A 58 -5.10 -18.61 -3.44
N VAL A 59 -6.28 -18.09 -3.12
CA VAL A 59 -6.52 -16.65 -2.97
C VAL A 59 -5.66 -16.08 -1.86
N ASN A 60 -5.56 -16.74 -0.70
CA ASN A 60 -4.80 -16.23 0.44
C ASN A 60 -3.29 -16.16 0.19
N LEU A 61 -2.74 -17.10 -0.59
CA LEU A 61 -1.35 -17.02 -1.04
C LEU A 61 -1.16 -15.87 -2.06
N LEU A 62 -2.07 -15.75 -3.02
CA LEU A 62 -2.00 -14.75 -4.07
C LEU A 62 -2.14 -13.32 -3.50
N ILE A 63 -3.15 -13.08 -2.67
CA ILE A 63 -3.50 -11.76 -2.16
C ILE A 63 -2.43 -11.20 -1.22
N GLY A 64 -1.79 -12.05 -0.40
CA GLY A 64 -0.67 -11.62 0.44
C GLY A 64 0.51 -11.14 -0.41
N LYS A 65 0.84 -11.89 -1.47
CA LYS A 65 1.87 -11.49 -2.43
C LYS A 65 1.49 -10.20 -3.17
N MET A 66 0.26 -10.10 -3.65
CA MET A 66 -0.24 -8.90 -4.35
C MET A 66 -0.20 -7.65 -3.45
N ALA A 67 -0.60 -7.77 -2.19
CA ALA A 67 -0.57 -6.67 -1.23
C ALA A 67 0.86 -6.13 -1.04
N LYS A 68 1.83 -7.03 -0.82
CA LYS A 68 3.24 -6.64 -0.68
C LYS A 68 3.78 -6.04 -1.97
N CYS A 69 3.53 -6.68 -3.12
CA CYS A 69 3.95 -6.15 -4.41
C CYS A 69 3.39 -4.77 -4.70
N GLN A 70 2.14 -4.49 -4.28
CA GLN A 70 1.57 -3.16 -4.47
C GLN A 70 2.14 -2.09 -3.54
N PHE A 71 2.40 -2.44 -2.28
CA PHE A 71 3.09 -1.53 -1.37
C PHE A 71 4.46 -1.13 -1.93
N ASP A 72 5.23 -2.11 -2.41
CA ASP A 72 6.57 -1.89 -2.93
C ASP A 72 6.56 -1.17 -4.29
N SER A 73 5.49 -1.32 -5.08
CA SER A 73 5.41 -0.76 -6.43
C SER A 73 5.44 0.76 -6.44
N VAL A 74 4.91 1.41 -5.40
CA VAL A 74 4.82 2.86 -5.29
C VAL A 74 5.94 3.48 -4.46
N SER A 75 6.88 2.68 -3.94
CA SER A 75 8.03 3.17 -3.13
C SER A 75 8.92 4.20 -3.82
N HIS A 76 8.87 4.31 -5.15
CA HIS A 76 9.61 5.33 -5.91
C HIS A 76 8.82 6.62 -6.14
N TYR A 77 7.57 6.69 -5.70
CA TYR A 77 6.78 7.90 -5.82
C TYR A 77 7.36 8.99 -4.92
N PRO A 78 7.26 10.27 -5.31
CA PRO A 78 7.55 11.36 -4.37
C PRO A 78 6.67 11.22 -3.12
N GLU A 79 7.19 11.61 -1.97
CA GLU A 79 6.61 11.35 -0.64
C GLU A 79 5.11 11.65 -0.56
N GLY A 80 4.66 12.82 -1.01
CA GLY A 80 3.24 13.18 -0.98
C GLY A 80 2.32 12.25 -1.79
N TYR A 81 2.80 11.71 -2.91
CA TYR A 81 2.04 10.73 -3.69
C TYR A 81 2.04 9.35 -3.02
N TRP A 82 3.20 8.92 -2.49
CA TRP A 82 3.30 7.67 -1.74
C TRP A 82 2.38 7.68 -0.51
N GLU A 83 2.41 8.77 0.27
CA GLU A 83 1.58 8.91 1.47
C GLU A 83 0.10 8.80 1.11
N LYS A 84 -0.33 9.45 0.02
CA LYS A 84 -1.73 9.42 -0.43
C LYS A 84 -2.16 8.08 -0.97
N ALA A 85 -1.25 7.32 -1.58
CA ALA A 85 -1.52 5.98 -2.07
C ALA A 85 -1.55 4.93 -0.94
N ILE A 86 -0.75 5.09 0.11
CA ILE A 86 -0.49 4.03 1.12
C ILE A 86 -1.15 4.29 2.47
N VAL A 87 -1.00 5.51 3.02
CA VAL A 87 -1.36 5.79 4.42
C VAL A 87 -2.87 5.67 4.68
N PRO A 88 -3.78 6.06 3.77
CA PRO A 88 -5.21 5.85 4.00
C PRO A 88 -5.56 4.36 4.17
N ILE A 89 -5.03 3.50 3.30
CA ILE A 89 -5.28 2.05 3.33
C ILE A 89 -4.68 1.43 4.59
N SER A 90 -3.47 1.86 5.01
CA SER A 90 -2.89 1.40 6.28
C SER A 90 -3.72 1.81 7.50
N LYS A 91 -4.48 2.91 7.41
CA LYS A 91 -5.46 3.33 8.44
C LYS A 91 -6.82 2.64 8.32
N GLY A 92 -6.99 1.71 7.38
CA GLY A 92 -8.21 0.95 7.17
C GLY A 92 -9.28 1.65 6.34
N ILE A 93 -8.93 2.75 5.66
CA ILE A 93 -9.81 3.36 4.65
C ILE A 93 -10.01 2.37 3.50
N ASP A 94 -11.23 2.39 2.95
CA ASP A 94 -11.61 1.59 1.80
C ASP A 94 -10.66 1.82 0.60
N ILE A 95 -10.19 0.74 -0.04
CA ILE A 95 -9.21 0.80 -1.14
C ILE A 95 -9.77 1.60 -2.31
N TYR A 96 -11.03 1.39 -2.68
CA TYR A 96 -11.62 2.09 -3.82
C TYR A 96 -11.70 3.59 -3.55
N THR A 97 -12.17 3.96 -2.36
CA THR A 97 -12.23 5.35 -1.89
C THR A 97 -10.84 5.99 -1.84
N SER A 98 -9.84 5.27 -1.34
CA SER A 98 -8.45 5.74 -1.29
C SER A 98 -7.87 5.96 -2.70
N ASN A 99 -8.12 5.02 -3.62
CA ASN A 99 -7.64 5.12 -4.99
C ASN A 99 -8.32 6.28 -5.72
N GLN A 100 -9.63 6.47 -5.55
CA GLN A 100 -10.33 7.61 -6.13
C GLN A 100 -9.75 8.95 -5.64
N ALA A 101 -9.52 9.09 -4.34
CA ALA A 101 -8.89 10.29 -3.78
C ALA A 101 -7.46 10.51 -4.31
N PHE A 102 -6.71 9.43 -4.56
CA PHE A 102 -5.38 9.52 -5.16
C PHE A 102 -5.45 9.93 -6.65
N GLU A 103 -6.39 9.37 -7.42
CA GLU A 103 -6.64 9.72 -8.82
C GLU A 103 -7.11 11.17 -8.99
N ASP A 104 -8.00 11.65 -8.12
CA ASP A 104 -8.45 13.04 -8.10
C ASP A 104 -7.28 14.01 -7.85
N MET A 105 -6.36 13.65 -6.94
CA MET A 105 -5.17 14.43 -6.68
C MET A 105 -4.22 14.45 -7.89
N LEU A 106 -3.94 13.29 -8.50
CA LEU A 106 -3.12 13.22 -9.72
C LEU A 106 -3.71 14.06 -10.85
N THR A 107 -5.03 14.00 -11.02
CA THR A 107 -5.75 14.79 -12.03
C THR A 107 -5.59 16.28 -11.78
N LYS A 108 -5.80 16.73 -10.54
CA LYS A 108 -5.62 18.13 -10.16
C LYS A 108 -4.17 18.61 -10.33
N ASP A 109 -3.19 17.79 -9.98
CA ASP A 109 -1.78 18.14 -10.11
C ASP A 109 -1.36 18.19 -11.58
N LEU A 110 -1.97 17.36 -12.44
CA LEU A 110 -1.81 17.43 -13.89
C LEU A 110 -2.42 18.71 -14.47
N GLU A 111 -3.65 19.04 -14.09
CA GLU A 111 -4.37 20.24 -14.56
C GLU A 111 -3.69 21.54 -14.12
N SER A 112 -3.11 21.56 -12.93
CA SER A 112 -2.39 22.73 -12.38
C SER A 112 -0.93 22.84 -12.83
N GLY A 113 -0.41 21.83 -13.53
CA GLY A 113 0.97 21.78 -14.01
C GLY A 113 2.01 21.45 -12.94
N VAL A 114 1.58 21.03 -11.74
CA VAL A 114 2.46 20.50 -10.68
C VAL A 114 3.06 19.16 -11.10
N LEU A 115 2.27 18.35 -11.81
CA LEU A 115 2.67 17.09 -12.42
C LEU A 115 2.56 17.21 -13.93
N THR A 116 3.59 16.80 -14.67
CA THR A 116 3.51 16.68 -16.13
C THR A 116 3.02 15.30 -16.53
N GLU A 117 2.41 15.19 -17.72
CA GLU A 117 1.96 13.91 -18.29
C GLU A 117 3.10 12.88 -18.35
N ASN A 118 4.29 13.30 -18.77
CA ASN A 118 5.47 12.43 -18.81
C ASN A 118 5.89 11.93 -17.42
N GLN A 119 5.78 12.77 -16.38
CA GLN A 119 6.08 12.34 -15.01
C GLN A 119 5.04 11.32 -14.53
N MET A 120 3.75 11.57 -14.78
CA MET A 120 2.67 10.64 -14.45
C MET A 120 2.86 9.29 -15.13
N ILE A 121 3.09 9.28 -16.46
CA ILE A 121 3.34 8.06 -17.24
C ILE A 121 4.54 7.30 -16.67
N ASN A 122 5.66 7.99 -16.40
CA ASN A 122 6.85 7.36 -15.84
C ASN A 122 6.60 6.76 -14.44
N MET A 123 5.81 7.44 -13.59
CA MET A 123 5.44 6.92 -12.28
C MET A 123 4.63 5.63 -12.41
N VAL A 124 3.59 5.64 -13.25
CA VAL A 124 2.70 4.49 -13.47
C VAL A 124 3.47 3.32 -14.10
N HIS A 125 4.25 3.54 -15.15
CA HIS A 125 5.03 2.49 -15.80
C HIS A 125 6.01 1.81 -14.83
N LYS A 126 6.73 2.60 -14.01
CA LYS A 126 7.64 2.04 -13.01
C LYS A 126 6.90 1.23 -11.94
N ALA A 127 5.72 1.66 -11.52
CA ALA A 127 4.90 0.90 -10.57
C ALA A 127 4.44 -0.43 -11.19
N GLN A 128 3.92 -0.40 -12.43
CA GLN A 128 3.52 -1.61 -13.17
C GLN A 128 4.67 -2.59 -13.35
N GLU A 129 5.86 -2.08 -13.72
CA GLU A 129 7.05 -2.92 -13.88
C GLU A 129 7.48 -3.57 -12.56
N LYS A 130 7.45 -2.82 -11.44
CA LYS A 130 7.74 -3.37 -10.11
C LYS A 130 6.73 -4.44 -9.69
N ILE A 131 5.43 -4.24 -9.94
CA ILE A 131 4.40 -5.27 -9.68
C ILE A 131 4.72 -6.53 -10.48
N ARG A 132 5.01 -6.37 -11.78
CA ARG A 132 5.32 -7.49 -12.67
C ARG A 132 6.54 -8.28 -12.18
N GLN A 133 7.61 -7.58 -11.82
CA GLN A 133 8.82 -8.21 -11.28
C GLN A 133 8.55 -8.91 -9.95
N CYS A 134 7.83 -8.27 -9.04
CA CYS A 134 7.50 -8.83 -7.73
C CYS A 134 6.59 -10.07 -7.83
N LEU A 135 5.62 -10.09 -8.74
CA LEU A 135 4.75 -11.27 -8.92
C LEU A 135 5.48 -12.45 -9.59
N GLN A 136 6.52 -12.18 -10.40
CA GLN A 136 7.31 -13.21 -11.08
C GLN A 136 8.45 -13.81 -10.22
N GLY A 137 8.97 -13.05 -9.26
CA GLY A 137 9.97 -13.53 -8.28
C GLY A 137 9.34 -14.36 -7.18
#